data_AF-A0A951UJ13-F1
#
_entry.id   AF-A0A951UJ13-F1
#
_cell.length_a   1.000
_cell.length_b   1.000
_cell.length_c   1.000
_cell.angle_alpha   90.00
_cell.angle_beta   90.00
_cell.angle_gamma   90.00
#
_symmetry.space_group_name_H-M   'P 1'
#
loop_
_entity.id
_entity.type
_entity.pdbx_description
1 polymer ?
#
loop_
_entity_poly.entity_id
_entity_poly.type
_entity_poly.pdbx_seq_one_letter_code
_entity_poly.pdbx_strand_id
1 'polypeptide(L)'
;MVTERDKSERDRLPICTDWGNHSTSWLIRHRLRLRAVLTDLMDGVEIKGDEAIIEALADFSKRNVPHIKGILNMTIPLDETPVWILSQYLLQLGLSTQSRRPVENGQRVRYYRLNPDDVAFAKRVLEYRQRQREEKQRRRQEKQEHQAAYAARMQTIYGITPPSNPPINEDGSNNRGGMDGDESGSDSWWGRVKYYAGLVIQRVEYGVESVKEFLSTLTSDERWGVMLEFDEVEPLKFGQLVAAAPDWVQWMV
;
A
#
# COMPACT_ATOMS: atom_id res chain seq x y z
N MET A 1 -21.57 -6.05 14.69
CA MET A 1 -20.33 -6.40 15.44
C MET A 1 -19.09 -5.81 14.76
N VAL A 2 -17.96 -5.69 15.46
CA VAL A 2 -16.65 -5.30 14.87
C VAL A 2 -16.32 -6.17 13.65
N THR A 3 -16.65 -7.46 13.71
CA THR A 3 -16.48 -8.45 12.63
C THR A 3 -17.33 -8.14 11.39
N GLU A 4 -18.60 -7.77 11.54
CA GLU A 4 -19.49 -7.44 10.42
C GLU A 4 -19.12 -6.11 9.77
N ARG A 5 -18.68 -5.13 10.58
CA ARG A 5 -18.25 -3.83 10.07
C ARG A 5 -16.87 -3.91 9.39
N ASP A 6 -15.91 -4.62 9.97
CA ASP A 6 -14.60 -4.92 9.34
C ASP A 6 -14.76 -5.69 8.04
N LYS A 7 -15.71 -6.65 7.97
CA LYS A 7 -16.04 -7.35 6.74
C LYS A 7 -16.68 -6.42 5.71
N SER A 8 -17.65 -5.60 6.11
CA SER A 8 -18.27 -4.62 5.21
C SER A 8 -17.29 -3.53 4.74
N GLU A 9 -16.30 -3.17 5.56
CA GLU A 9 -15.25 -2.21 5.21
C GLU A 9 -14.18 -2.86 4.34
N ARG A 10 -13.86 -4.15 4.50
CA ARG A 10 -13.04 -4.90 3.55
C ARG A 10 -13.70 -5.05 2.18
N ASP A 11 -15.00 -5.27 2.16
CA ASP A 11 -15.78 -5.40 0.94
C ASP A 11 -16.01 -4.04 0.24
N ARG A 12 -15.79 -2.91 0.94
CA ARG A 12 -16.04 -1.53 0.44
C ARG A 12 -14.79 -0.65 0.33
N LEU A 13 -13.70 -0.96 1.02
CA LEU A 13 -12.47 -0.17 1.08
C LEU A 13 -11.26 -1.05 0.72
N PRO A 14 -10.38 -0.61 -0.20
CA PRO A 14 -9.11 -1.27 -0.50
C PRO A 14 -8.04 -1.01 0.58
N ILE A 15 -8.43 -1.02 1.86
CA ILE A 15 -7.58 -0.62 2.97
C ILE A 15 -7.28 -1.81 3.85
N CYS A 16 -6.24 -2.51 3.43
CA CYS A 16 -5.36 -3.18 4.36
C CYS A 16 -4.49 -2.09 5.01
N THR A 17 -4.81 -1.72 6.25
CA THR A 17 -3.82 -1.19 7.20
C THR A 17 -2.80 -2.27 7.61
N ASP A 18 -2.94 -3.51 7.13
CA ASP A 18 -1.83 -4.47 7.08
C ASP A 18 -0.90 -4.03 5.94
N TRP A 19 0.21 -3.41 6.32
CA TRP A 19 1.27 -2.87 5.44
C TRP A 19 2.01 -3.95 4.63
N GLY A 20 1.50 -5.19 4.58
CA GLY A 20 2.07 -6.32 3.85
C GLY A 20 1.44 -6.57 2.48
N ASN A 21 0.55 -5.68 1.99
CA ASN A 21 0.07 -5.77 0.62
C ASN A 21 1.10 -5.09 -0.30
N HIS A 22 1.90 -5.90 -0.99
CA HIS A 22 2.97 -5.45 -1.89
C HIS A 22 2.37 -5.02 -3.23
N SER A 23 1.74 -3.86 -3.25
CA SER A 23 1.12 -3.29 -4.44
C SER A 23 1.56 -1.85 -4.68
N THR A 24 1.32 -1.36 -5.88
CA THR A 24 1.62 0.03 -6.24
C THR A 24 0.82 1.02 -5.38
N SER A 25 -0.38 0.66 -4.94
CA SER A 25 -1.17 1.46 -3.99
C SER A 25 -0.48 1.63 -2.63
N TRP A 26 0.22 0.60 -2.15
CA TRP A 26 1.01 0.70 -0.92
C TRP A 26 2.22 1.62 -1.12
N LEU A 27 2.93 1.45 -2.25
CA LEU A 27 4.10 2.25 -2.59
C LEU A 27 3.77 3.75 -2.64
N ILE A 28 2.69 4.14 -3.32
CA ILE A 28 2.27 5.55 -3.37
C ILE A 28 1.98 6.09 -1.96
N ARG A 29 1.25 5.35 -1.11
CA ARG A 29 0.96 5.78 0.26
C ARG A 29 2.24 5.93 1.10
N HIS A 30 3.22 5.06 0.88
CA HIS A 30 4.53 5.14 1.51
C HIS A 30 5.30 6.39 1.05
N ARG A 31 5.33 6.65 -0.26
CA ARG A 31 6.00 7.84 -0.86
C ARG A 31 5.36 9.16 -0.46
N LEU A 32 4.04 9.17 -0.27
CA LEU A 32 3.31 10.29 0.34
C LEU A 32 3.69 10.56 1.81
N ARG A 33 4.51 9.70 2.43
CA ARG A 33 4.85 9.71 3.87
C ARG A 33 3.61 9.67 4.77
N LEU A 34 2.50 9.14 4.26
CA LEU A 34 1.22 9.09 4.96
C LEU A 34 1.32 8.32 6.28
N ARG A 35 2.22 7.33 6.37
CA ARG A 35 2.52 6.60 7.61
C ARG A 35 2.91 7.52 8.77
N ALA A 36 3.85 8.43 8.51
CA ALA A 36 4.40 9.30 9.54
C ALA A 36 3.29 10.23 10.06
N VAL A 37 2.57 10.87 9.13
CA VAL A 37 1.43 11.74 9.44
C VAL A 37 0.36 10.99 10.24
N LEU A 38 0.00 9.77 9.83
CA LEU A 38 -0.99 8.96 10.54
C LEU A 38 -0.55 8.57 11.94
N THR A 39 0.73 8.29 12.14
CA THR A 39 1.25 7.89 13.47
C THR A 39 1.08 9.05 14.44
N ASP A 40 1.54 10.24 14.06
CA ASP A 40 1.41 11.45 14.89
C ASP A 40 -0.07 11.77 15.17
N LEU A 41 -0.92 11.70 14.14
CA LEU A 41 -2.35 11.94 14.27
C LEU A 41 -3.08 10.92 15.17
N MET A 42 -2.68 9.65 15.13
CA MET A 42 -3.25 8.58 15.98
C MET A 42 -2.80 8.68 17.45
N ASP A 43 -1.67 9.35 17.68
CA ASP A 43 -1.17 9.72 19.01
C ASP A 43 -1.82 11.02 19.54
N GLY A 44 -2.70 11.64 18.74
CA GLY A 44 -3.48 12.81 19.13
C GLY A 44 -2.78 14.14 18.86
N VAL A 45 -1.70 14.14 18.09
CA VAL A 45 -1.05 15.37 17.63
C VAL A 45 -2.02 16.16 16.76
N GLU A 46 -2.03 17.48 16.96
CA GLU A 46 -2.82 18.38 16.14
C GLU A 46 -1.95 19.04 15.07
N ILE A 47 -2.51 19.20 13.87
CA ILE A 47 -1.83 19.80 12.72
C ILE A 47 -2.51 21.11 12.30
N LYS A 48 -1.74 22.05 11.78
CA LYS A 48 -2.22 23.35 11.28
C LYS A 48 -2.43 23.34 9.76
N GLY A 49 -1.65 22.54 9.05
CA GLY A 49 -1.62 22.45 7.59
C GLY A 49 -0.43 23.14 6.93
N ASP A 50 0.38 23.86 7.68
CA ASP A 50 1.62 24.52 7.24
C ASP A 50 2.87 23.69 7.57
N GLU A 51 2.70 22.50 8.14
CA GLU A 51 3.79 21.59 8.40
C GLU A 51 4.42 21.12 7.09
N ALA A 52 5.76 21.17 7.02
CA ALA A 52 6.53 20.78 5.83
C ALA A 52 6.18 19.36 5.32
N ILE A 53 5.78 18.44 6.20
CA ILE A 53 5.37 17.08 5.81
C ILE A 53 4.03 17.11 5.05
N ILE A 54 3.10 17.98 5.45
CA ILE A 54 1.79 18.13 4.82
C ILE A 54 1.92 18.88 3.49
N GLU A 55 2.78 19.90 3.43
CA GLU A 55 3.12 20.58 2.17
C GLU A 55 3.79 19.61 1.19
N ALA A 56 4.79 18.84 1.63
CA ALA A 56 5.46 17.85 0.78
C ALA A 56 4.50 16.77 0.26
N LEU A 57 3.54 16.33 1.08
CA LEU A 57 2.48 15.41 0.69
C LEU A 57 1.61 16.04 -0.41
N ALA A 58 1.20 17.29 -0.25
CA ALA A 58 0.40 18.01 -1.23
C ALA A 58 1.16 18.20 -2.55
N ASP A 59 2.41 18.60 -2.50
CA ASP A 59 3.26 18.80 -3.68
C ASP A 59 3.52 17.50 -4.43
N PHE A 60 3.79 16.41 -3.70
CA PHE A 60 3.87 15.09 -4.32
C PHE A 60 2.54 14.73 -4.99
N SER A 61 1.42 15.01 -4.34
CA SER A 61 0.09 14.67 -4.85
C SER A 61 -0.26 15.42 -6.13
N LYS A 62 0.07 16.71 -6.18
CA LYS A 62 -0.19 17.58 -7.34
C LYS A 62 0.72 17.24 -8.53
N ARG A 63 1.96 16.81 -8.29
CA ARG A 63 2.88 16.36 -9.35
C ARG A 63 2.45 15.02 -9.95
N ASN A 64 1.89 14.13 -9.14
CA ASN A 64 1.59 12.75 -9.51
C ASN A 64 0.07 12.50 -9.71
N VAL A 65 -0.70 13.49 -10.14
CA VAL A 65 -2.17 13.37 -10.30
C VAL A 65 -2.59 12.17 -11.15
N PRO A 66 -1.99 11.90 -12.33
CA PRO A 66 -2.37 10.74 -13.14
C PRO A 66 -2.14 9.42 -12.41
N HIS A 67 -1.00 9.29 -11.73
CA HIS A 67 -0.64 8.10 -10.94
C HIS A 67 -1.59 7.92 -9.76
N ILE A 68 -1.88 8.98 -9.00
CA ILE A 68 -2.83 8.91 -7.88
C ILE A 68 -4.24 8.54 -8.36
N LYS A 69 -4.67 9.07 -9.50
CA LYS A 69 -5.96 8.71 -10.09
C LYS A 69 -5.99 7.26 -10.53
N GLY A 70 -4.94 6.78 -11.20
CA GLY A 70 -4.86 5.40 -11.66
C GLY A 70 -4.77 4.38 -10.54
N ILE A 71 -3.93 4.65 -9.54
CA ILE A 71 -3.52 3.68 -8.51
C ILE A 71 -4.41 3.73 -7.27
N LEU A 72 -4.83 4.93 -6.85
CA LEU A 72 -5.66 5.12 -5.66
C LEU A 72 -7.12 5.43 -6.00
N ASN A 73 -7.46 5.58 -7.29
CA ASN A 73 -8.78 6.02 -7.75
C ASN A 73 -9.23 7.34 -7.09
N MET A 74 -8.29 8.25 -6.85
CA MET A 74 -8.54 9.54 -6.22
C MET A 74 -8.28 10.69 -7.19
N THR A 75 -9.15 11.69 -7.18
CA THR A 75 -8.95 12.91 -7.98
C THR A 75 -8.45 14.02 -7.05
N ILE A 76 -7.30 14.60 -7.37
CA ILE A 76 -6.68 15.69 -6.61
C ILE A 76 -6.72 16.97 -7.45
N PRO A 77 -7.55 17.97 -7.10
CA PRO A 77 -7.51 19.27 -7.74
C PRO A 77 -6.22 20.04 -7.37
N LEU A 78 -5.72 20.86 -8.30
CA LEU A 78 -4.44 21.56 -8.14
C LEU A 78 -4.54 22.82 -7.25
N ASP A 79 -5.73 23.41 -7.18
CA ASP A 79 -6.07 24.62 -6.42
C ASP A 79 -6.37 24.33 -4.94
N GLU A 80 -6.50 23.06 -4.57
CA GLU A 80 -6.87 22.67 -3.21
C GLU A 80 -5.71 22.78 -2.20
N THR A 81 -6.11 22.97 -0.94
CA THR A 81 -5.19 23.16 0.18
C THR A 81 -4.53 21.84 0.60
N PRO A 82 -3.30 21.86 1.16
CA PRO A 82 -2.64 20.66 1.66
C PRO A 82 -3.47 19.84 2.66
N VAL A 83 -4.20 20.52 3.55
CA VAL A 83 -5.09 19.87 4.51
C VAL A 83 -6.28 19.20 3.85
N TRP A 84 -6.84 19.81 2.80
CA TRP A 84 -7.91 19.19 2.03
C TRP A 84 -7.43 17.91 1.36
N ILE A 85 -6.24 17.93 0.74
CA ILE A 85 -5.62 16.77 0.10
C ILE A 85 -5.37 15.66 1.12
N LEU A 86 -4.80 15.99 2.29
CA LEU A 86 -4.63 15.05 3.39
C LEU A 86 -5.98 14.45 3.81
N SER A 87 -7.03 15.26 3.91
CA SER A 87 -8.37 14.82 4.30
C SER A 87 -8.93 13.79 3.31
N GLN A 88 -8.64 13.90 2.02
CA GLN A 88 -9.05 12.88 1.04
C GLN A 88 -8.35 11.53 1.29
N TYR A 89 -7.06 11.53 1.62
CA TYR A 89 -6.35 10.30 1.95
C TYR A 89 -6.85 9.67 3.24
N LEU A 90 -7.17 10.48 4.25
CA LEU A 90 -7.76 10.03 5.51
C LEU A 90 -9.17 9.46 5.29
N LEU A 91 -10.00 10.14 4.48
CA LEU A 91 -11.34 9.68 4.13
C LEU A 91 -11.30 8.34 3.42
N GLN A 92 -10.34 8.17 2.49
CA GLN A 92 -10.13 6.88 1.87
C GLN A 92 -9.91 5.84 2.96
N LEU A 93 -9.02 6.10 3.93
CA LEU A 93 -8.72 5.26 5.11
C LEU A 93 -9.87 5.06 6.11
N GLY A 94 -11.05 5.64 5.87
CA GLY A 94 -12.17 5.58 6.80
C GLY A 94 -11.97 6.47 8.04
N LEU A 95 -11.04 7.43 7.98
CA LEU A 95 -10.73 8.36 9.05
C LEU A 95 -11.22 9.76 8.69
N SER A 96 -11.80 10.47 9.66
CA SER A 96 -12.19 11.87 9.52
C SER A 96 -11.40 12.78 10.46
N THR A 97 -11.26 14.05 10.05
CA THR A 97 -10.63 15.09 10.87
C THR A 97 -11.68 16.01 11.49
N GLN A 98 -11.47 16.40 12.73
CA GLN A 98 -12.18 17.50 13.38
C GLN A 98 -11.28 18.72 13.46
N SER A 99 -11.85 19.92 13.24
CA SER A 99 -11.11 21.17 13.36
C SER A 99 -11.53 21.96 14.59
N ARG A 100 -10.56 22.59 15.26
CA ARG A 100 -10.81 23.59 16.31
C ARG A 100 -10.11 24.90 15.96
N ARG A 101 -10.67 26.02 16.41
CA ARG A 101 -10.14 27.38 16.16
C ARG A 101 -9.88 28.12 17.49
N PRO A 102 -8.84 27.73 18.24
CA PRO A 102 -8.42 28.52 19.39
C PRO A 102 -7.95 29.91 18.96
N VAL A 103 -8.09 30.87 19.88
CA VAL A 103 -7.46 32.19 19.74
C VAL A 103 -6.10 32.09 20.41
N GLU A 104 -5.05 32.22 19.62
CA GLU A 104 -3.65 32.18 20.08
C GLU A 104 -2.97 33.46 19.61
N ASN A 105 -2.36 34.21 20.53
CA ASN A 105 -1.69 35.48 20.23
C ASN A 105 -2.56 36.49 19.46
N GLY A 106 -3.87 36.54 19.74
CA GLY A 106 -4.81 37.45 19.07
C GLY A 106 -5.23 37.03 17.66
N GLN A 107 -4.71 35.92 17.13
CA GLN A 107 -5.09 35.36 15.84
C GLN A 107 -5.88 34.05 16.01
N ARG A 108 -6.86 33.82 15.14
CA ARG A 108 -7.62 32.56 15.09
C ARG A 108 -6.87 31.57 14.22
N VAL A 109 -6.14 30.66 14.84
CA VAL A 109 -5.43 29.58 14.14
C VAL A 109 -6.32 28.35 14.09
N ARG A 110 -6.40 27.67 12.95
CA ARG A 110 -7.16 26.43 12.81
C ARG A 110 -6.22 25.24 13.01
N TYR A 111 -6.59 24.38 13.96
CA TYR A 111 -5.94 23.11 14.22
C TYR A 111 -6.87 21.97 13.80
N TYR A 112 -6.30 20.90 13.28
CA TYR A 112 -6.98 19.68 12.86
C TYR A 112 -6.45 18.50 13.65
N ARG A 113 -7.34 17.61 14.05
CA ARG A 113 -7.02 16.34 14.71
C ARG A 113 -7.92 15.25 14.19
N LEU A 114 -7.55 13.98 14.37
CA LEU A 114 -8.46 12.89 14.04
C LEU A 114 -9.68 12.89 14.95
N ASN A 115 -10.81 12.46 14.39
CA ASN A 115 -12.02 12.23 15.16
C ASN A 115 -11.78 11.13 16.20
N PRO A 116 -11.97 11.39 17.51
CA PRO A 116 -11.69 10.41 18.56
C PRO A 116 -12.49 9.11 18.41
N ASP A 117 -13.70 9.17 17.86
CA ASP A 117 -14.52 7.99 17.63
C ASP A 117 -13.91 7.09 16.56
N ASP A 118 -13.43 7.68 15.46
CA ASP A 118 -12.74 6.98 14.38
C ASP A 118 -11.42 6.37 14.89
N VAL A 119 -10.66 7.12 15.70
CA VAL A 119 -9.42 6.61 16.32
C VAL A 119 -9.69 5.43 17.24
N ALA A 120 -10.70 5.54 18.11
CA ALA A 120 -11.05 4.46 19.04
C ALA A 120 -11.49 3.20 18.28
N PHE A 121 -12.27 3.36 17.20
CA PHE A 121 -12.66 2.25 16.35
C PHE A 121 -11.46 1.64 15.63
N ALA A 122 -10.62 2.46 15.01
CA ALA A 122 -9.42 2.01 14.30
C ALA A 122 -8.48 1.22 15.22
N LYS A 123 -8.24 1.70 16.45
CA LYS A 123 -7.42 0.99 17.46
C LYS A 123 -7.99 -0.40 17.77
N ARG A 124 -9.30 -0.52 17.98
CA ARG A 124 -9.96 -1.83 18.22
C ARG A 124 -9.82 -2.79 17.04
N VAL A 125 -9.93 -2.28 15.81
CA VAL A 125 -9.76 -3.08 14.59
C VAL A 125 -8.32 -3.57 14.48
N LEU A 126 -7.33 -2.71 14.72
CA LEU A 126 -5.91 -3.07 14.69
C LEU A 126 -5.58 -4.14 15.74
N GLU A 127 -6.05 -3.98 16.98
CA GLU A 127 -5.89 -4.99 18.05
C GLU A 127 -6.56 -6.32 17.70
N TYR A 128 -7.75 -6.29 17.10
CA TYR A 128 -8.42 -7.50 16.64
C TYR A 128 -7.61 -8.21 15.55
N ARG A 129 -7.12 -7.48 14.54
CA ARG A 129 -6.31 -8.04 13.45
C ARG A 129 -4.99 -8.61 13.96
N GLN A 130 -4.32 -7.92 14.87
CA GLN A 130 -3.09 -8.38 15.51
C GLN A 130 -3.30 -9.72 16.23
N ARG A 131 -4.37 -9.83 17.04
CA ARG A 131 -4.73 -11.09 17.71
C ARG A 131 -5.02 -12.22 16.73
N GLN A 132 -5.72 -11.93 15.63
CA GLN A 132 -5.99 -12.93 14.59
C GLN A 132 -4.68 -13.41 13.92
N ARG A 133 -3.70 -12.52 13.70
CA ARG A 133 -2.38 -12.89 13.18
C ARG A 133 -1.63 -13.79 14.15
N GLU A 134 -1.57 -13.42 15.42
CA GLU A 134 -0.93 -14.22 16.48
C GLU A 134 -1.57 -15.61 16.63
N GLU A 135 -2.90 -15.68 16.61
CA GLU A 135 -3.62 -16.96 16.69
C GLU A 135 -3.35 -17.85 15.47
N LYS A 136 -3.30 -17.27 14.27
CA LYS A 136 -2.97 -17.98 13.04
C LYS A 136 -1.52 -18.49 13.06
N GLN A 137 -0.58 -17.67 13.54
CA GLN A 137 0.83 -18.05 13.69
C GLN A 137 0.99 -19.18 14.71
N ARG A 138 0.33 -19.08 15.87
CA ARG A 138 0.34 -20.13 16.89
C ARG A 138 -0.20 -21.45 16.35
N ARG A 139 -1.35 -21.42 15.64
CA ARG A 139 -1.91 -22.62 14.97
C ARG A 139 -0.99 -23.21 13.91
N ARG A 140 -0.16 -22.39 13.23
CA ARG A 140 0.85 -22.88 12.28
C ARG A 140 2.01 -23.56 13.00
N GLN A 141 2.50 -22.96 14.09
CA GLN A 141 3.56 -23.53 14.91
C GLN A 141 3.13 -24.86 15.54
N GLU A 142 1.95 -24.92 16.16
CA GLU A 142 1.40 -26.15 16.74
C GLU A 142 1.28 -27.28 15.68
N LYS A 143 0.87 -26.94 14.46
CA LYS A 143 0.81 -27.92 13.35
C LYS A 143 2.19 -28.39 12.91
N GLN A 144 3.17 -27.50 12.82
CA GLN A 144 4.55 -27.85 12.47
C GLN A 144 5.18 -28.73 13.54
N GLU A 145 5.00 -28.40 14.82
CA GLU A 145 5.47 -29.20 15.95
C GLU A 145 4.80 -30.57 15.98
N HIS A 146 3.48 -30.65 15.77
CA HIS A 146 2.76 -31.91 15.71
C HIS A 146 3.23 -32.77 14.52
N GLN A 147 3.46 -32.17 13.36
CA GLN A 147 4.01 -32.85 12.19
C GLN A 147 5.43 -33.36 12.44
N ALA A 148 6.30 -32.54 13.05
CA ALA A 148 7.67 -32.91 13.40
C ALA A 148 7.70 -34.04 14.45
N ALA A 149 6.86 -33.95 15.48
CA ALA A 149 6.73 -34.98 16.52
C ALA A 149 6.21 -36.30 15.95
N TYR A 150 5.22 -36.25 15.05
CA TYR A 150 4.75 -37.42 14.33
C TYR A 150 5.85 -38.03 13.47
N ALA A 151 6.60 -37.20 12.73
CA ALA A 151 7.68 -37.66 11.87
C ALA A 151 8.82 -38.33 12.67
N ALA A 152 9.23 -37.74 13.80
CA ALA A 152 10.22 -38.31 14.70
C ALA A 152 9.76 -39.64 15.33
N ARG A 153 8.47 -39.76 15.67
CA ARG A 153 7.89 -41.03 16.16
C ARG A 153 7.92 -42.11 15.10
N MET A 154 7.51 -41.79 13.87
CA MET A 154 7.53 -42.74 12.75
C MET A 154 8.95 -43.20 12.41
N GLN A 155 9.92 -42.29 12.44
CA GLN A 155 11.33 -42.62 12.23
C GLN A 155 11.88 -43.54 13.33
N THR A 156 11.52 -43.29 14.59
CA THR A 156 11.98 -44.12 15.73
C THR A 156 11.39 -45.53 15.69
N ILE A 157 10.12 -45.69 15.34
CA ILE A 157 9.42 -46.98 15.41
C ILE A 157 9.69 -47.86 14.18
N TYR A 158 9.72 -47.27 12.99
CA TYR A 158 9.78 -48.04 11.74
C TYR A 158 11.10 -47.87 10.97
N GLY A 159 12.00 -46.97 11.40
CA GLY A 159 13.22 -46.64 10.64
C GLY A 159 12.95 -45.95 9.29
N ILE A 160 11.70 -45.55 9.06
CA ILE A 160 11.25 -44.92 7.82
C ILE A 160 11.29 -43.41 8.00
N THR A 161 12.05 -42.71 7.17
CA THR A 161 11.86 -41.27 6.98
C THR A 161 10.47 -41.10 6.35
N PRO A 162 9.49 -40.49 7.04
CA PRO A 162 8.16 -40.34 6.48
C PRO A 162 8.26 -39.59 5.15
N PRO A 163 7.52 -40.01 4.10
CA PRO A 163 7.56 -39.34 2.82
C PRO A 163 7.28 -37.86 3.03
N SER A 164 8.15 -37.01 2.47
CA SER A 164 7.93 -35.57 2.40
C SER A 164 6.61 -35.37 1.67
N ASN A 165 5.52 -35.09 2.40
CA ASN A 165 4.33 -34.58 1.74
C ASN A 165 4.77 -33.35 0.96
N PRO A 166 4.47 -33.26 -0.35
CA PRO A 166 4.81 -32.09 -1.12
C PRO A 166 4.19 -30.87 -0.42
N PRO A 167 4.88 -29.71 -0.43
CA PRO A 167 4.29 -28.49 0.09
C PRO A 167 2.93 -28.28 -0.61
N ILE A 168 1.96 -27.82 0.18
CA ILE A 168 0.65 -27.41 -0.32
C ILE A 168 0.83 -26.46 -1.52
N ASN A 169 0.43 -26.95 -2.70
CA ASN A 169 0.13 -26.28 -3.97
C ASN A 169 1.20 -25.35 -4.57
N GLU A 170 2.00 -25.90 -5.50
CA GLU A 170 2.79 -25.15 -6.50
C GLU A 170 1.92 -24.56 -7.65
N ASP A 171 0.60 -24.79 -7.65
CA ASP A 171 -0.31 -24.36 -8.73
C ASP A 171 -1.05 -23.04 -8.48
N GLY A 172 -0.76 -22.35 -7.35
CA GLY A 172 -1.28 -21.00 -7.09
C GLY A 172 -2.81 -20.89 -6.96
N SER A 173 -3.57 -21.98 -6.94
CA SER A 173 -5.05 -21.94 -6.98
C SER A 173 -5.71 -21.82 -5.60
N ASN A 174 -5.08 -21.13 -4.65
CA ASN A 174 -5.69 -20.81 -3.36
C ASN A 174 -6.00 -19.33 -3.27
N ASN A 175 -7.12 -18.91 -3.89
CA ASN A 175 -7.83 -17.68 -3.57
C ASN A 175 -8.34 -17.73 -2.12
N ARG A 176 -7.43 -17.55 -1.15
CA ARG A 176 -7.65 -17.25 0.29
C ARG A 176 -6.33 -16.94 1.01
N GLY A 177 -5.30 -16.53 0.28
CA GLY A 177 -3.97 -16.22 0.81
C GLY A 177 -3.82 -14.75 1.19
N GLY A 178 -4.24 -14.38 2.40
CA GLY A 178 -3.50 -13.36 3.15
C GLY A 178 -2.18 -13.99 3.56
N MET A 179 -1.22 -14.02 2.64
CA MET A 179 0.15 -14.41 2.87
C MET A 179 0.81 -13.23 3.56
N ASP A 180 1.20 -13.41 4.81
CA ASP A 180 2.03 -12.45 5.52
C ASP A 180 3.33 -12.35 4.72
N GLY A 181 3.59 -11.17 4.14
CA GLY A 181 4.84 -10.87 3.47
C GLY A 181 5.97 -10.89 4.48
N ASP A 182 6.90 -11.81 4.27
CA ASP A 182 8.22 -11.80 4.90
C ASP A 182 8.90 -10.44 4.59
N GLU A 183 9.68 -9.88 5.52
CA GLU A 183 10.48 -8.67 5.27
C GLU A 183 11.48 -8.87 4.10
N SER A 184 11.76 -10.12 3.73
CA SER A 184 12.55 -10.49 2.54
C SER A 184 11.79 -10.30 1.21
N GLY A 185 10.46 -10.23 1.23
CA GLY A 185 9.60 -10.10 0.05
C GLY A 185 9.52 -8.68 -0.51
N SER A 186 9.62 -7.66 0.36
CA SER A 186 9.52 -6.24 -0.02
C SER A 186 10.62 -5.80 -0.99
N ASP A 187 11.84 -6.29 -0.76
CA ASP A 187 12.99 -5.99 -1.60
C ASP A 187 12.88 -6.67 -2.97
N SER A 188 12.23 -7.83 -3.05
CA SER A 188 12.12 -8.60 -4.29
C SER A 188 11.08 -8.05 -5.27
N TRP A 189 9.90 -7.64 -4.79
CA TRP A 189 8.89 -7.03 -5.66
C TRP A 189 9.32 -5.65 -6.13
N TRP A 190 9.83 -4.83 -5.20
CA TRP A 190 10.29 -3.49 -5.56
C TRP A 190 11.54 -3.52 -6.43
N GLY A 191 12.48 -4.43 -6.14
CA GLY A 191 13.62 -4.70 -7.01
C GLY A 191 13.19 -5.07 -8.43
N ARG A 192 12.10 -5.85 -8.57
CA ARG A 192 11.53 -6.19 -9.87
C ARG A 192 10.92 -4.96 -10.58
N VAL A 193 10.14 -4.14 -9.89
CA VAL A 193 9.58 -2.91 -10.48
C VAL A 193 10.68 -1.96 -10.94
N LYS A 194 11.71 -1.76 -10.13
CA LYS A 194 12.89 -0.96 -10.49
C LYS A 194 13.62 -1.52 -11.71
N TYR A 195 13.79 -2.84 -11.75
CA TYR A 195 14.41 -3.51 -12.89
C TYR A 195 13.59 -3.29 -14.18
N TYR A 196 12.27 -3.47 -14.12
CA TYR A 196 11.38 -3.22 -15.25
C TYR A 196 11.31 -1.74 -15.66
N ALA A 197 11.37 -0.80 -14.70
CA ALA A 197 11.49 0.63 -14.99
C ALA A 197 12.76 0.95 -15.77
N GLY A 198 13.90 0.34 -15.38
CA GLY A 198 15.14 0.45 -16.14
C GLY A 198 15.00 -0.05 -17.59
N LEU A 199 14.29 -1.17 -17.80
CA LEU A 199 14.02 -1.69 -19.14
C LEU A 199 13.10 -0.76 -19.95
N VAL A 200 12.06 -0.18 -19.33
CA VAL A 200 11.19 0.81 -19.99
C VAL A 200 11.98 2.05 -20.39
N ILE A 201 12.81 2.58 -19.50
CA ILE A 201 13.66 3.75 -19.77
C ILE A 201 14.54 3.52 -20.99
N GLN A 202 15.18 2.35 -21.10
CA GLN A 202 15.98 1.99 -22.27
C GLN A 202 15.11 1.89 -23.53
N ARG A 203 13.92 1.31 -23.41
CA ARG A 203 13.00 1.09 -24.55
C ARG A 203 12.40 2.35 -25.15
N VAL A 204 12.38 3.47 -24.43
CA VAL A 204 11.95 4.76 -24.99
C VAL A 204 12.79 5.13 -26.22
N GLU A 205 14.06 4.73 -26.30
CA GLU A 205 14.94 4.97 -27.46
C GLU A 205 14.51 4.19 -28.71
N TYR A 206 13.81 3.07 -28.52
CA TYR A 206 13.27 2.25 -29.61
C TYR A 206 11.83 2.64 -29.98
N GLY A 207 11.28 3.67 -29.34
CA GLY A 207 9.97 4.24 -29.63
C GLY A 207 8.83 3.72 -28.74
N VAL A 208 7.69 4.42 -28.84
CA VAL A 208 6.49 4.22 -28.00
C VAL A 208 5.96 2.79 -28.06
N GLU A 209 5.93 2.18 -29.25
CA GLU A 209 5.40 0.82 -29.41
C GLU A 209 6.24 -0.23 -28.67
N SER A 210 7.57 -0.05 -28.59
CA SER A 210 8.44 -0.95 -27.82
C SER A 210 8.15 -0.89 -26.32
N VAL A 211 7.83 0.30 -25.81
CA VAL A 211 7.41 0.51 -24.41
C VAL A 211 6.04 -0.15 -24.17
N LYS A 212 5.08 0.08 -25.07
CA LYS A 212 3.72 -0.48 -24.97
C LYS A 212 3.71 -2.00 -25.02
N GLU A 213 4.46 -2.60 -25.95
CA GLU A 213 4.62 -4.04 -26.07
C GLU A 213 5.20 -4.63 -24.79
N PHE A 214 6.27 -4.04 -24.25
CA PHE A 214 6.85 -4.49 -22.99
C PHE A 214 5.86 -4.41 -21.83
N LEU A 215 5.21 -3.25 -21.65
CA LEU A 215 4.22 -3.06 -20.58
C LEU A 215 3.06 -4.06 -20.68
N SER A 216 2.65 -4.44 -21.88
CA SER A 216 1.56 -5.42 -22.08
C SER A 216 1.84 -6.79 -21.45
N THR A 217 3.12 -7.15 -21.26
CA THR A 217 3.55 -8.40 -20.60
C THR A 217 3.41 -8.36 -19.07
N LEU A 218 3.25 -7.16 -18.49
CA LEU A 218 3.16 -6.94 -17.05
C LEU A 218 1.70 -6.90 -16.58
N THR A 219 1.50 -7.20 -15.29
CA THR A 219 0.21 -6.98 -14.63
C THR A 219 -0.11 -5.48 -14.52
N SER A 220 -1.40 -5.13 -14.43
CA SER A 220 -1.82 -3.72 -14.28
C SER A 220 -1.12 -3.03 -13.09
N ASP A 221 -0.98 -3.72 -11.96
CA ASP A 221 -0.29 -3.17 -10.77
C ASP A 221 1.20 -2.94 -11.05
N GLU A 222 1.89 -3.87 -11.71
CA GLU A 222 3.29 -3.70 -12.11
C GLU A 222 3.47 -2.57 -13.12
N ARG A 223 2.58 -2.43 -14.11
CA ARG A 223 2.64 -1.33 -15.10
C ARG A 223 2.60 0.03 -14.40
N TRP A 224 1.68 0.19 -13.46
CA TRP A 224 1.57 1.40 -12.66
C TRP A 224 2.81 1.67 -11.82
N GLY A 225 3.36 0.64 -11.16
CA GLY A 225 4.58 0.77 -10.37
C GLY A 225 5.80 1.17 -11.22
N VAL A 226 5.92 0.56 -12.41
CA VAL A 226 6.98 0.82 -13.38
C VAL A 226 6.90 2.24 -13.92
N MET A 227 5.71 2.71 -14.29
CA MET A 227 5.52 4.07 -14.81
C MET A 227 5.76 5.14 -13.73
N LEU A 228 5.39 4.86 -12.48
CA LEU A 228 5.70 5.73 -11.35
C LEU A 228 7.21 5.81 -11.08
N GLU A 229 7.91 4.68 -11.10
CA GLU A 229 9.37 4.68 -10.93
C GLU A 229 10.09 5.36 -12.10
N PHE A 230 9.61 5.17 -13.32
CA PHE A 230 10.15 5.85 -14.49
C PHE A 230 10.04 7.39 -14.35
N ASP A 231 8.86 7.90 -14.01
CA ASP A 231 8.63 9.33 -13.79
C ASP A 231 9.56 9.90 -12.70
N GLU A 232 9.82 9.14 -11.63
CA GLU A 232 10.72 9.58 -10.56
C GLU A 232 12.20 9.55 -10.94
N VAL A 233 12.66 8.52 -11.66
CA VAL A 233 14.09 8.33 -11.95
C VAL A 233 14.52 9.17 -13.15
N GLU A 234 13.68 9.28 -14.18
CA GLU A 234 13.98 9.98 -15.43
C GLU A 234 12.80 10.88 -15.86
N PRO A 235 12.43 11.91 -15.09
CA PRO A 235 11.22 12.73 -15.33
C PRO A 235 11.22 13.43 -16.69
N LEU A 236 12.40 13.80 -17.20
CA LEU A 236 12.52 14.42 -18.52
C LEU A 236 12.18 13.44 -19.64
N LYS A 237 12.68 12.20 -19.55
CA LYS A 237 12.43 11.15 -20.54
C LYS A 237 11.00 10.63 -20.41
N PHE A 238 10.45 10.58 -19.19
CA PHE A 238 9.03 10.32 -18.97
C PHE A 238 8.17 11.39 -19.65
N GLY A 239 8.49 12.68 -19.48
CA GLY A 239 7.82 13.78 -20.17
C GLY A 239 7.85 13.65 -21.70
N GLN A 240 8.94 13.16 -22.28
CA GLN A 240 9.03 12.86 -23.72
C GLN A 240 8.08 11.72 -24.13
N LEU A 241 8.01 10.64 -23.34
CA LEU A 241 7.08 9.55 -23.58
C LEU A 241 5.63 10.05 -23.52
N VAL A 242 5.28 10.83 -22.50
CA VAL A 242 3.92 11.39 -22.34
C VAL A 242 3.57 12.36 -23.47
N ALA A 243 4.53 13.16 -23.94
CA ALA A 243 4.31 14.04 -25.10
C ALA A 243 4.09 13.25 -26.40
N ALA A 244 4.81 12.14 -26.59
CA ALA A 244 4.65 11.26 -27.74
C ALA A 244 3.39 10.40 -27.67
N ALA A 245 2.91 10.08 -26.47
CA ALA A 245 1.75 9.26 -26.22
C ALA A 245 0.89 9.81 -25.05
N PRO A 246 0.06 10.83 -25.32
CA PRO A 246 -0.77 11.46 -24.30
C PRO A 246 -1.80 10.52 -23.66
N ASP A 247 -2.14 9.42 -24.34
CA ASP A 247 -3.09 8.40 -23.92
C ASP A 247 -2.45 7.23 -23.13
N TRP A 248 -1.17 7.34 -22.73
CA TRP A 248 -0.42 6.27 -22.04
C TRP A 248 -1.14 5.64 -20.84
N VAL A 249 -2.00 6.41 -20.16
CA VAL A 249 -2.83 5.94 -19.03
C VAL A 249 -3.76 4.78 -19.45
N GLN A 250 -4.20 4.75 -20.71
CA GLN A 250 -5.04 3.67 -21.25
C GLN A 250 -4.30 2.33 -21.31
N TRP A 251 -2.96 2.34 -21.31
CA TRP A 251 -2.15 1.11 -21.35
C TRP A 251 -2.02 0.46 -19.98
N MET A 252 -2.47 1.14 -18.92
CA MET A 252 -2.38 0.66 -17.54
C MET A 252 -3.56 -0.25 -17.14
N VAL A 253 -4.52 -0.46 -18.05
CA VAL A 253 -5.71 -1.31 -17.86
C VAL A 253 -5.45 -2.75 -18.25
#